data_AF-A0A821LU34-F1
#
_entry.id   AF-A0A821LU34-F1
#
_cell.length_a   1.000
_cell.length_b   1.000
_cell.length_c   1.000
_cell.angle_alpha   90.00
_cell.angle_beta   90.00
_cell.angle_gamma   90.00
#
_symmetry.space_group_name_H-M   'P 1'
#
loop_
_entity.id
_entity.type
_entity.pdbx_description
1 polymer ?
#
loop_
_entity_poly.entity_id
_entity_poly.type
_entity_poly.pdbx_seq_one_letter_code
_entity_poly.pdbx_strand_id
1 'polypeptide(L)'
;MYIFARYRFNWDEVKYSIYSTYSLVTHSIGTMFTISVFSKKLRADDSVLGMISTTSKVAGALVMAFARNDYEVYVAPLVEILNGTTMIALRSIASKLVSHQELGKVFSLFGVAETMMPLIFSPLYAKIYILTLHVLPGAVFLVSVLATLPALGIFIWFYYEHKEDAKQKRLEVPNVPSGPPENVESPQPTSA
;
A
#
# COMPACT_ATOMS: atom_id res chain seq x y z
N MET A 1 11.78 -1.04 -17.48
CA MET A 1 12.65 -0.10 -16.72
C MET A 1 14.08 -0.07 -17.28
N TYR A 2 14.74 -1.23 -17.46
CA TYR A 2 16.09 -1.31 -18.04
C TYR A 2 16.25 -0.59 -19.39
N ILE A 3 15.37 -0.86 -20.36
CA ILE A 3 15.43 -0.22 -21.69
C ILE A 3 15.21 1.30 -21.59
N PHE A 4 14.32 1.75 -20.69
CA PHE A 4 14.10 3.17 -20.40
C PHE A 4 15.35 3.85 -19.82
N ALA A 5 15.98 3.23 -18.82
CA ALA A 5 17.21 3.76 -18.21
C ALA A 5 18.36 3.83 -19.23
N ARG A 6 18.48 2.81 -20.09
CA ARG A 6 19.48 2.76 -21.16
C ARG A 6 19.22 3.81 -22.24
N TYR A 7 17.98 4.02 -22.66
CA TYR A 7 17.66 5.00 -23.70
C TYR A 7 17.73 6.45 -23.22
N ARG A 8 17.23 6.74 -22.01
CA ARG A 8 17.09 8.12 -21.51
C ARG A 8 18.34 8.65 -20.81
N PHE A 9 19.09 7.78 -20.15
CA PHE A 9 20.24 8.14 -19.30
C PHE A 9 21.54 7.45 -19.72
N ASN A 10 21.50 6.63 -20.77
CA ASN A 10 22.65 5.86 -21.27
C ASN A 10 23.30 4.99 -20.17
N TRP A 11 22.47 4.46 -19.26
CA TRP A 11 22.94 3.63 -18.17
C TRP A 11 23.43 2.27 -18.66
N ASP A 12 24.57 1.86 -18.13
CA ASP A 12 25.11 0.52 -18.30
C ASP A 12 24.38 -0.48 -17.38
N GLU A 13 24.48 -1.77 -17.68
CA GLU A 13 23.87 -2.87 -16.94
C GLU A 13 24.24 -2.85 -15.45
N VAL A 14 25.49 -2.51 -15.16
CA VAL A 14 26.00 -2.40 -13.79
C VAL A 14 25.29 -1.30 -13.00
N LYS A 15 25.12 -0.11 -13.59
CA LYS A 15 24.43 1.02 -12.93
C LYS A 15 22.97 0.68 -12.66
N TYR A 16 22.30 0.05 -13.63
CA TYR A 16 20.92 -0.40 -13.45
C TYR A 16 20.79 -1.46 -12.35
N SER A 17 21.73 -2.42 -12.30
CA SER A 17 21.76 -3.43 -11.24
C SER A 17 21.90 -2.80 -9.86
N ILE A 18 22.85 -1.88 -9.68
CA ILE A 18 23.04 -1.14 -8.42
C ILE A 18 21.77 -0.37 -8.04
N TYR A 19 21.15 0.33 -8.99
CA TYR A 19 19.87 1.02 -8.76
C TYR A 19 18.75 0.06 -8.34
N SER A 20 18.64 -1.09 -9.00
CA SER A 20 17.63 -2.11 -8.68
C SER A 20 17.82 -2.67 -7.27
N THR A 21 19.05 -2.98 -6.88
CA THR A 21 19.38 -3.43 -5.52
C THR A 21 19.09 -2.35 -4.49
N TYR A 22 19.48 -1.10 -4.76
CA TYR A 22 19.20 0.05 -3.90
C TYR A 22 17.69 0.24 -3.68
N SER A 23 16.91 0.19 -4.76
CA SER A 23 15.45 0.31 -4.73
C SER A 23 14.83 -0.81 -3.89
N LEU A 24 15.28 -2.06 -4.08
CA LEU A 24 14.79 -3.20 -3.31
C LEU A 24 15.06 -3.05 -1.80
N VAL A 25 16.27 -2.64 -1.42
CA VAL A 25 16.65 -2.42 -0.01
C VAL A 25 15.83 -1.28 0.59
N THR A 26 15.70 -0.16 -0.12
CA THR A 26 14.93 1.00 0.32
C THR A 26 13.46 0.65 0.56
N HIS A 27 12.82 -0.04 -0.39
CA HIS A 27 11.44 -0.50 -0.23
C HIS A 27 11.28 -1.51 0.92
N SER A 28 12.26 -2.40 1.13
CA SER A 28 12.22 -3.37 2.22
C SER A 28 12.27 -2.69 3.59
N ILE A 29 13.21 -1.75 3.78
CA ILE A 29 13.33 -0.95 5.00
C ILE A 29 12.07 -0.10 5.21
N GLY A 30 11.61 0.55 4.14
CA GLY A 30 10.40 1.36 4.15
C GLY A 30 9.15 0.60 4.58
N THR A 31 9.00 -0.62 4.08
CA THR A 31 7.89 -1.50 4.45
C THR A 31 7.95 -1.90 5.92
N MET A 32 9.12 -2.29 6.42
CA MET A 32 9.30 -2.62 7.85
C MET A 32 9.00 -1.42 8.75
N PHE A 33 9.47 -0.22 8.36
CA PHE A 33 9.20 1.02 9.06
C PHE A 33 7.69 1.33 9.06
N THR A 34 7.04 1.22 7.90
CA THR A 34 5.61 1.53 7.76
C THR A 34 4.76 0.64 8.65
N ILE A 35 5.01 -0.68 8.66
CA ILE A 35 4.29 -1.61 9.53
C ILE A 35 4.57 -1.30 11.01
N SER A 36 5.83 -1.06 11.36
CA SER A 36 6.21 -0.81 12.76
C SER A 36 5.63 0.49 13.30
N VAL A 37 5.57 1.55 12.48
CA VAL A 37 5.06 2.86 12.90
C VAL A 37 3.55 2.97 12.72
N PHE A 38 3.03 2.69 11.52
CA PHE A 38 1.62 2.92 11.22
C PHE A 38 0.71 1.80 11.70
N SER A 39 1.13 0.53 11.58
CA SER A 39 0.30 -0.58 12.06
C SER A 39 0.40 -0.75 13.57
N LYS A 40 1.61 -0.85 14.14
CA LYS A 40 1.77 -1.12 15.59
C LYS A 40 1.58 0.11 16.48
N LYS A 41 2.15 1.28 16.13
CA LYS A 41 2.14 2.46 17.01
C LYS A 41 0.87 3.31 16.85
N LEU A 42 0.35 3.42 15.63
CA LEU A 42 -0.81 4.25 15.32
C LEU A 42 -2.13 3.47 15.26
N ARG A 43 -2.09 2.12 15.35
CA ARG A 43 -3.27 1.24 15.16
C ARG A 43 -4.09 1.65 13.92
N ALA A 44 -3.40 2.10 12.87
CA ALA A 44 -4.05 2.54 11.65
C ALA A 44 -4.73 1.35 10.99
N ASP A 45 -5.95 1.56 10.49
CA ASP A 45 -6.68 0.55 9.73
C ASP A 45 -5.92 0.18 8.46
N ASP A 46 -6.03 -1.08 8.02
CA ASP A 46 -5.32 -1.56 6.83
C ASP A 46 -5.71 -0.78 5.57
N SER A 47 -6.93 -0.23 5.52
CA SER A 47 -7.35 0.68 4.44
C SER A 47 -6.50 1.95 4.38
N VAL A 48 -6.12 2.52 5.53
CA VAL A 48 -5.28 3.73 5.60
C VAL A 48 -3.85 3.43 5.14
N LEU A 49 -3.32 2.28 5.53
CA LEU A 49 -2.02 1.79 5.06
C LEU A 49 -2.01 1.63 3.52
N GLY A 50 -3.09 1.10 2.94
CA GLY A 50 -3.29 1.02 1.49
C GLY A 50 -3.30 2.37 0.79
N MET A 51 -4.00 3.37 1.35
CA MET A 51 -4.04 4.73 0.78
C MET A 51 -2.68 5.43 0.80
N ILE A 52 -1.97 5.40 1.94
CA ILE A 52 -0.63 6.02 2.07
C ILE A 52 0.34 5.41 1.06
N SER A 53 0.28 4.09 0.93
CA SER A 53 1.13 3.31 0.05
C SER A 53 0.85 3.61 -1.42
N THR A 54 -0.43 3.64 -1.82
CA THR A 54 -0.84 3.96 -3.19
C THR A 54 -0.50 5.41 -3.55
N THR A 55 -0.65 6.35 -2.62
CA THR A 55 -0.26 7.76 -2.82
C THR A 55 1.25 7.89 -3.02
N SER A 56 2.05 7.20 -2.22
CA SER A 56 3.52 7.18 -2.38
C SER A 56 3.94 6.58 -3.71
N LYS A 57 3.25 5.53 -4.16
CA LYS A 57 3.47 4.92 -5.49
C LYS A 57 3.16 5.90 -6.62
N VAL A 58 2.05 6.62 -6.55
CA VAL A 58 1.72 7.65 -7.55
C VAL A 58 2.76 8.77 -7.54
N ALA A 59 3.17 9.25 -6.37
CA ALA A 59 4.20 10.29 -6.25
C ALA A 59 5.55 9.83 -6.83
N GLY A 60 6.03 8.64 -6.47
CA GLY A 60 7.27 8.07 -7.01
C GLY A 60 7.21 7.86 -8.52
N ALA A 61 6.08 7.35 -9.03
CA ALA A 61 5.87 7.20 -10.47
C ALA A 61 5.85 8.54 -11.21
N LEU A 62 5.31 9.61 -10.62
CA LEU A 62 5.36 10.96 -11.21
C LEU A 62 6.78 11.52 -11.21
N VAL A 63 7.53 11.38 -10.11
CA VAL A 63 8.95 11.78 -10.06
C VAL A 63 9.72 11.05 -11.16
N MET A 64 9.45 9.76 -11.34
CA MET A 64 10.10 8.96 -12.36
C MET A 64 9.64 9.32 -13.79
N ALA A 65 8.37 9.68 -13.98
CA ALA A 65 7.84 10.12 -15.27
C ALA A 65 8.50 11.42 -15.76
N PHE A 66 8.78 12.35 -14.84
CA PHE A 66 9.36 13.66 -15.16
C PHE A 66 10.87 13.72 -14.98
N ALA A 67 11.52 12.64 -14.56
CA ALA A 67 12.94 12.62 -14.28
C ALA A 67 13.79 13.05 -15.49
N ARG A 68 14.58 14.10 -15.31
CA ARG A 68 15.50 14.64 -16.33
C ARG A 68 16.95 14.26 -16.07
N ASN A 69 17.29 13.97 -14.81
CA ASN A 69 18.64 13.68 -14.35
C ASN A 69 18.72 12.36 -13.57
N ASP A 70 19.89 11.73 -13.55
CA ASP A 70 20.15 10.50 -12.79
C ASP A 70 19.77 10.64 -11.31
N TYR A 71 20.05 11.80 -10.70
CA TYR A 71 19.71 12.09 -9.30
C TYR A 71 18.21 11.98 -9.02
N GLU A 72 17.35 12.43 -9.94
CA GLU A 72 15.89 12.36 -9.78
C GLU A 72 15.40 10.90 -9.80
N VAL A 73 16.07 10.03 -10.57
CA VAL A 73 15.81 8.59 -10.58
C VAL A 73 16.16 7.96 -9.22
N TYR A 74 17.30 8.33 -8.63
CA TYR A 74 17.70 7.81 -7.32
C TYR A 74 16.81 8.30 -6.17
N VAL A 75 16.15 9.46 -6.32
CA VAL A 75 15.19 9.97 -5.33
C VAL A 75 13.84 9.25 -5.42
N ALA A 76 13.45 8.71 -6.58
CA ALA A 76 12.15 8.08 -6.76
C ALA A 76 11.86 6.92 -5.76
N PRO A 77 12.78 5.96 -5.51
CA PRO A 77 12.58 4.92 -4.51
C PRO A 77 12.42 5.44 -3.06
N LEU A 78 13.00 6.60 -2.74
CA LEU A 78 12.82 7.23 -1.42
C LEU A 78 11.43 7.83 -1.27
N VAL A 79 10.88 8.39 -2.35
CA VAL A 79 9.50 8.89 -2.38
C VAL A 79 8.51 7.71 -2.34
N GLU A 80 8.88 6.60 -2.97
CA GLU A 80 8.08 5.38 -3.05
C GLU A 80 8.30 4.41 -1.87
N ILE A 81 9.03 4.83 -0.83
CA ILE A 81 9.47 3.98 0.29
C ILE A 81 8.33 3.22 0.99
N LEU A 82 7.11 3.74 0.94
CA LEU A 82 5.92 3.16 1.59
C LEU A 82 5.14 2.18 0.68
N ASN A 83 5.54 1.98 -0.59
CA ASN A 83 4.79 1.16 -1.56
C ASN A 83 4.65 -0.32 -1.15
N GLY A 84 5.68 -0.93 -0.57
CA GLY A 84 5.62 -2.36 -0.20
C GLY A 84 4.53 -2.70 0.83
N THR A 85 3.97 -1.70 1.50
CA THR A 85 2.88 -1.85 2.47
C THR A 85 1.55 -2.26 1.84
N THR A 86 1.25 -1.88 0.58
CA THR A 86 -0.05 -2.19 -0.06
C THR A 86 -0.33 -3.69 -0.10
N MET A 87 0.66 -4.50 -0.49
CA MET A 87 0.50 -5.95 -0.59
C MET A 87 0.28 -6.61 0.77
N ILE A 88 0.86 -6.05 1.83
CA ILE A 88 0.73 -6.57 3.18
C ILE A 88 -0.63 -6.19 3.76
N ALA A 89 -1.06 -4.94 3.57
CA ALA A 89 -2.38 -4.46 3.96
C ALA A 89 -3.49 -5.27 3.27
N LEU A 90 -3.38 -5.50 1.95
CA LEU A 90 -4.37 -6.29 1.20
C LEU A 90 -4.51 -7.72 1.72
N ARG A 91 -3.38 -8.39 2.00
CA ARG A 91 -3.40 -9.73 2.59
C ARG A 91 -3.93 -9.72 4.02
N SER A 92 -3.67 -8.66 4.79
CA SER A 92 -4.22 -8.50 6.15
C SER A 92 -5.75 -8.35 6.11
N ILE A 93 -6.28 -7.46 5.26
CA ILE A 93 -7.73 -7.28 5.07
C ILE A 93 -8.37 -8.60 4.63
N ALA A 94 -7.79 -9.26 3.62
CA ALA A 94 -8.30 -10.54 3.14
C ALA A 94 -8.36 -11.59 4.27
N SER A 95 -7.32 -11.67 5.11
CA SER A 95 -7.28 -12.60 6.25
C SER A 95 -8.32 -12.30 7.33
N LYS A 96 -8.75 -11.03 7.46
CA LYS A 96 -9.80 -10.60 8.40
C LYS A 96 -11.21 -10.83 7.86
N LEU A 97 -11.37 -10.84 6.53
CA LEU A 97 -12.67 -10.96 5.87
C LEU A 97 -13.09 -12.43 5.66
N VAL A 98 -12.14 -13.37 5.70
CA VAL A 98 -12.39 -14.79 5.40
C VAL A 98 -12.17 -15.68 6.62
N SER A 99 -12.92 -16.78 6.68
CA SER A 99 -12.77 -17.79 7.73
C SER A 99 -11.40 -18.49 7.64
N HIS A 100 -10.88 -18.97 8.77
CA HIS A 100 -9.58 -19.65 8.81
C HIS A 100 -9.47 -20.85 7.85
N GLN A 101 -10.58 -21.56 7.60
CA GLN A 101 -10.60 -22.67 6.63
C GLN A 101 -10.50 -22.21 5.16
N GLU A 102 -10.86 -20.96 4.84
CA GLU A 102 -10.90 -20.44 3.47
C GLU A 102 -9.71 -19.55 3.12
N LEU A 103 -8.92 -19.15 4.12
CA LEU A 103 -7.76 -18.28 3.98
C LEU A 103 -6.74 -18.81 2.97
N GLY A 104 -6.50 -20.13 2.99
CA GLY A 104 -5.62 -20.78 2.01
C GLY A 104 -6.12 -20.69 0.57
N LYS A 105 -7.44 -20.77 0.34
CA LYS A 105 -8.04 -20.62 -1.00
C LYS A 105 -7.87 -19.20 -1.53
N VAL A 106 -8.08 -18.21 -0.67
CA VAL A 106 -7.96 -16.78 -1.02
C VAL A 106 -6.51 -16.41 -1.32
N PHE A 107 -5.55 -16.86 -0.51
CA PHE A 107 -4.13 -16.64 -0.79
C PHE A 107 -3.63 -17.39 -2.02
N SER A 108 -4.20 -18.55 -2.33
CA SER A 108 -3.92 -19.24 -3.61
C SER A 108 -4.39 -18.40 -4.80
N LEU A 109 -5.58 -17.79 -4.72
CA LEU A 109 -6.08 -16.88 -5.77
C LEU A 109 -5.18 -15.66 -5.94
N PHE A 110 -4.71 -15.05 -4.84
CA PHE A 110 -3.73 -13.97 -4.92
C PHE A 110 -2.43 -14.42 -5.59
N GLY A 111 -1.91 -15.61 -5.26
CA GLY A 111 -0.70 -16.15 -5.91
C GLY A 111 -0.87 -16.35 -7.43
N VAL A 112 -2.04 -16.86 -7.86
CA VAL A 112 -2.36 -16.98 -9.29
C VAL A 112 -2.45 -15.60 -9.95
N ALA A 113 -3.14 -14.64 -9.32
CA ALA A 113 -3.24 -13.28 -9.85
C ALA A 113 -1.85 -12.60 -9.95
N GLU A 114 -1.00 -12.74 -8.93
CA GLU A 114 0.35 -12.18 -8.88
C GLU A 114 1.27 -12.76 -9.96
N THR A 115 1.11 -14.04 -10.29
CA THR A 115 1.89 -14.69 -11.36
C THR A 115 1.36 -14.38 -12.76
N MET A 116 0.05 -14.17 -12.91
CA MET A 116 -0.58 -13.77 -14.18
C MET A 116 -0.31 -12.30 -14.54
N MET A 117 -0.19 -11.41 -13.56
CA MET A 117 0.03 -9.99 -13.81
C MET A 117 1.27 -9.72 -14.70
N PRO A 118 2.48 -10.22 -14.39
CA PRO A 118 3.66 -10.04 -15.25
C PRO A 118 3.47 -10.56 -16.66
N LEU A 119 2.75 -11.68 -16.84
CA LEU A 119 2.47 -12.28 -18.15
C LEU A 119 1.69 -11.33 -19.08
N ILE A 120 0.75 -10.57 -18.53
CA ILE A 120 -0.08 -9.62 -19.30
C ILE A 120 0.60 -8.25 -19.38
N PHE A 121 1.09 -7.73 -18.25
CA PHE A 121 1.61 -6.37 -18.16
C PHE A 121 3.00 -6.22 -18.79
N SER A 122 3.87 -7.24 -18.76
CA SER A 122 5.20 -7.17 -19.38
C SER A 122 5.14 -6.88 -20.89
N PRO A 123 4.40 -7.63 -21.74
CA PRO A 123 4.30 -7.32 -23.16
C PRO A 123 3.50 -6.04 -23.43
N LEU A 124 2.47 -5.74 -22.62
CA LEU A 124 1.72 -4.50 -22.74
C LEU A 124 2.61 -3.27 -22.53
N TYR A 125 3.42 -3.26 -21.45
CA TYR A 125 4.37 -2.19 -21.18
C TYR A 125 5.46 -2.11 -22.25
N ALA A 126 5.94 -3.23 -22.78
CA ALA A 126 6.90 -3.23 -23.88
C ALA A 126 6.32 -2.55 -25.15
N LYS A 127 5.08 -2.88 -25.52
CA LYS A 127 4.39 -2.23 -26.66
C LYS A 127 4.20 -0.74 -26.45
N ILE A 128 3.67 -0.35 -25.28
CA ILE A 128 3.48 1.07 -24.93
C ILE A 128 4.81 1.80 -24.96
N TYR A 129 5.88 1.19 -24.42
CA TYR A 129 7.21 1.79 -24.44
C TYR A 129 7.70 2.05 -25.87
N ILE A 130 7.63 1.05 -26.77
CA ILE A 130 8.07 1.22 -28.17
C ILE A 130 7.29 2.34 -28.87
N LEU A 131 5.97 2.43 -28.62
CA LEU A 131 5.12 3.46 -29.22
C LEU A 131 5.34 4.86 -28.65
N THR A 132 5.75 4.98 -27.39
CA THR A 132 5.85 6.26 -26.67
C THR A 132 7.29 6.78 -26.51
N LEU A 133 8.28 5.91 -26.74
CA LEU A 133 9.73 6.18 -26.69
C LEU A 133 10.11 7.52 -27.31
N HIS A 134 9.60 7.80 -28.51
CA HIS A 134 10.00 8.96 -29.32
C HIS A 134 9.28 10.26 -28.94
N VAL A 135 8.15 10.18 -28.23
CA VAL A 135 7.35 11.35 -27.86
C VAL A 135 7.61 11.76 -26.41
N LEU A 136 7.51 10.81 -25.48
CA LEU A 136 7.76 11.04 -24.06
C LEU A 136 8.25 9.74 -23.42
N PRO A 137 9.57 9.60 -23.17
CA PRO A 137 10.14 8.41 -22.53
C PRO A 137 9.48 8.06 -21.18
N GLY A 138 9.02 9.08 -20.45
CA GLY A 138 8.33 8.95 -19.16
C GLY A 138 6.86 8.49 -19.25
N ALA A 139 6.30 8.34 -20.46
CA ALA A 139 4.89 7.98 -20.65
C ALA A 139 4.54 6.62 -20.03
N VAL A 140 5.47 5.67 -19.99
CA VAL A 140 5.23 4.36 -19.35
C VAL A 140 4.88 4.52 -17.87
N PHE A 141 5.53 5.43 -17.16
CA PHE A 141 5.21 5.71 -15.76
C PHE A 141 3.87 6.43 -15.61
N LEU A 142 3.51 7.31 -16.56
CA LEU A 142 2.17 7.93 -16.59
C LEU A 142 1.06 6.90 -16.84
N VAL A 143 1.28 5.91 -17.69
CA VAL A 143 0.35 4.79 -17.87
C VAL A 143 0.22 4.00 -16.58
N SER A 144 1.32 3.74 -15.88
CA SER A 144 1.28 3.08 -14.56
C SER A 144 0.49 3.90 -13.54
N VAL A 145 0.65 5.24 -13.51
CA VAL A 145 -0.18 6.12 -12.68
C VAL A 145 -1.66 5.98 -13.06
N LEU A 146 -1.98 6.06 -14.35
CA LEU A 146 -3.35 5.95 -14.85
C LEU A 146 -4.00 4.62 -14.46
N ALA A 147 -3.26 3.51 -14.54
CA ALA A 147 -3.71 2.18 -14.14
C ALA A 147 -3.90 2.07 -12.61
N THR A 148 -3.20 2.88 -11.82
CA THR A 148 -3.28 2.88 -10.36
C THR A 148 -4.41 3.79 -9.83
N LEU A 149 -4.89 4.76 -10.63
CA LEU A 149 -5.96 5.68 -10.23
C LEU A 149 -7.30 5.00 -9.88
N PRO A 150 -7.81 4.01 -10.65
CA PRO A 150 -9.02 3.29 -10.27
C PRO A 150 -8.87 2.56 -8.93
N ALA A 151 -7.70 1.96 -8.68
CA ALA A 151 -7.42 1.30 -7.41
C ALA A 151 -7.41 2.29 -6.25
N LEU A 152 -6.82 3.48 -6.44
CA LEU A 152 -6.88 4.57 -5.47
C LEU A 152 -8.33 4.99 -5.19
N GLY A 153 -9.17 5.09 -6.23
CA GLY A 153 -10.59 5.41 -6.10
C GLY A 153 -11.36 4.38 -5.26
N ILE A 154 -11.09 3.08 -5.47
CA ILE A 154 -11.69 2.00 -4.67
C ILE A 154 -11.24 2.08 -3.20
N PHE A 155 -9.95 2.34 -2.94
CA PHE A 155 -9.46 2.50 -1.56
C PHE A 155 -10.07 3.73 -0.87
N ILE A 156 -10.24 4.84 -1.60
CA ILE A 156 -10.91 6.04 -1.09
C ILE A 156 -12.38 5.74 -0.78
N TRP A 157 -13.09 5.04 -1.68
CA TRP A 157 -14.46 4.62 -1.46
C TRP A 157 -14.58 3.77 -0.19
N PHE A 158 -13.76 2.73 -0.07
CA PHE A 158 -13.70 1.87 1.12
C PHE A 158 -13.45 2.67 2.40
N TYR A 159 -12.58 3.68 2.34
CA TYR A 159 -12.29 4.53 3.49
C TYR A 159 -13.51 5.37 3.93
N TYR A 160 -14.27 5.91 2.97
CA TYR A 160 -15.50 6.65 3.28
C TYR A 160 -16.55 5.72 3.89
N GLU A 161 -16.80 4.55 3.29
CA GLU A 161 -17.78 3.57 3.75
C GLU A 161 -17.47 3.08 5.17
N HIS A 162 -16.21 2.71 5.45
CA HIS A 162 -15.79 2.25 6.78
C HIS A 162 -15.94 3.33 7.86
N LYS A 163 -15.82 4.61 7.48
CA LYS A 163 -16.02 5.76 8.37
C LYS A 163 -17.50 6.06 8.60
N GLU A 164 -18.36 5.81 7.63
CA GLU A 164 -19.82 5.91 7.77
C GLU A 164 -20.36 4.80 8.67
N ASP A 165 -19.92 3.56 8.50
CA ASP A 165 -20.25 2.43 9.38
C ASP A 165 -19.82 2.69 10.83
N ALA A 166 -18.62 3.24 11.03
CA ALA A 166 -18.12 3.59 12.35
C ALA A 166 -18.92 4.73 13.01
N LYS A 167 -19.49 5.65 12.21
CA LYS A 167 -20.39 6.71 12.70
C LYS A 167 -21.75 6.15 13.06
N GLN A 168 -22.34 5.28 12.23
CA GLN A 168 -23.63 4.64 12.53
C GLN A 168 -23.55 3.80 13.80
N LYS A 169 -22.53 2.96 13.96
CA LYS A 169 -22.33 2.18 15.20
C LYS A 169 -22.16 3.03 16.45
N ARG A 170 -21.57 4.24 16.35
CA ARG A 170 -21.47 5.18 17.50
C ARG A 170 -22.79 5.85 17.85
N LEU A 171 -23.66 6.06 16.87
CA LEU A 171 -24.98 6.66 17.06
C LEU A 171 -25.99 5.63 17.61
N GLU A 172 -25.76 4.34 17.34
CA GLU A 172 -26.61 3.23 17.80
C GLU A 172 -26.29 2.76 19.23
N VAL A 173 -25.17 3.14 19.85
CA VAL A 173 -24.91 2.87 21.28
C VAL A 173 -25.79 3.79 22.12
N PRO A 174 -26.82 3.29 22.83
CA PRO A 174 -27.63 4.10 23.72
C PRO A 174 -26.76 4.61 24.85
N ASN A 175 -26.90 5.90 25.16
CA ASN A 175 -26.23 6.61 26.24
C ASN A 175 -26.52 5.90 27.58
N VAL A 176 -25.67 4.96 28.02
CA VAL A 176 -25.78 4.35 29.35
C VAL A 176 -25.36 5.42 30.37
N PRO A 177 -26.26 5.92 31.23
CA PRO A 177 -25.89 6.94 32.20
C PRO A 177 -24.93 6.33 33.21
N SER A 178 -23.76 6.91 33.36
CA SER A 178 -22.84 6.64 34.47
C SER A 178 -23.44 7.22 35.76
N GLY A 179 -24.18 6.41 36.51
CA GLY A 179 -24.58 6.70 37.90
C GLY A 179 -23.47 6.30 38.90
N PRO A 180 -23.33 6.96 40.06
CA PRO A 180 -22.16 6.83 40.93
C PRO A 180 -22.12 5.50 41.71
N PRO A 181 -20.97 5.13 42.33
CA PRO A 181 -20.76 3.80 42.90
C PRO A 181 -21.68 3.59 44.11
N GLU A 182 -22.44 2.50 44.08
CA GLU A 182 -23.21 2.03 45.21
C GLU A 182 -22.24 1.51 46.28
N ASN A 183 -22.20 2.20 47.42
CA ASN A 183 -21.40 1.83 48.57
C ASN A 183 -21.81 0.43 49.04
N VAL A 184 -20.91 -0.54 48.87
CA VAL A 184 -21.03 -1.84 49.56
C VAL A 184 -20.67 -1.60 51.02
N GLU A 185 -21.69 -1.21 51.78
CA GLU A 185 -21.66 -1.13 53.23
C GLU A 185 -21.46 -2.55 53.78
N SER A 186 -20.34 -2.74 54.48
CA SER A 186 -20.03 -3.98 55.18
C SER A 186 -20.62 -3.93 56.60
N PRO A 187 -21.20 -5.03 57.09
CA PRO A 187 -21.16 -5.28 58.52
C PRO A 187 -20.57 -6.67 58.84
N GLN A 188 -19.37 -6.60 59.42
CA GLN A 188 -18.78 -7.32 60.57
C GLN A 188 -19.01 -8.82 60.87
N PRO A 189 -18.03 -9.45 61.54
CA PRO A 189 -18.00 -10.88 61.83
C PRO A 189 -18.67 -11.22 63.18
N THR A 190 -19.35 -12.36 63.25
CA THR A 190 -19.65 -13.01 64.53
C THR A 190 -19.38 -14.51 64.44
N SER A 191 -18.38 -14.91 65.20
CA SER A 191 -18.07 -16.25 65.69
C SER A 191 -19.18 -16.80 66.60
N ALA A 192 -19.61 -18.05 66.35
CA ALA A 192 -19.91 -19.08 67.34
C ALA A 192 -20.26 -20.39 66.60
#